data_AF-A0A7W5GEP3-F1
#
_entry.id   AF-A0A7W5GEP3-F1
#
_cell.length_a   1.000
_cell.length_b   1.000
_cell.length_c   1.000
_cell.angle_alpha   90.00
_cell.angle_beta   90.00
_cell.angle_gamma   90.00
#
_symmetry.space_group_name_H-M   'P 1'
#
loop_
_entity.id
_entity.type
_entity.pdbx_description
1 polymer ?
#
loop_
_entity_poly.entity_id
_entity_poly.type
_entity_poly.pdbx_seq_one_letter_code
_entity_poly.pdbx_strand_id
1 'polypeptide(L)'
;MTGVLHAVTLVVNMPITKIDALDAIAFAADGGVDDAGTARPRVWLAPHAWAEVEIPKFADPPPFVIDIYSDVSGAIAWAQARRLHDALERFGWNVSPPRAGVQ
;
A
#
# COMPACT_ATOMS: atom_id res chain seq x y z
N MET A 1 -4.08 -23.42 4.28
CA MET A 1 -3.54 -23.19 2.92
C MET A 1 -2.33 -22.29 3.09
N THR A 2 -1.12 -22.84 3.11
CA THR A 2 0.13 -22.06 3.13
C THR A 2 0.35 -21.51 1.72
N GLY A 3 -0.43 -20.50 1.35
CA GLY A 3 -0.20 -19.72 0.14
C GLY A 3 1.05 -18.88 0.36
N VAL A 4 1.97 -18.90 -0.61
CA VAL A 4 3.11 -17.98 -0.61
C VAL A 4 2.53 -16.57 -0.74
N LEU A 5 2.63 -15.78 0.32
CA LEU A 5 2.26 -14.37 0.27
C LEU A 5 3.28 -13.63 -0.58
N HIS A 6 2.81 -12.99 -1.63
CA HIS A 6 3.64 -12.17 -2.48
C HIS A 6 3.51 -10.71 -2.08
N ALA A 7 4.62 -10.11 -1.64
CA ALA A 7 4.67 -8.72 -1.22
C ALA A 7 5.41 -7.84 -2.24
N VAL A 8 4.88 -6.65 -2.48
CA VAL A 8 5.51 -5.58 -3.25
C VAL A 8 5.42 -4.30 -2.45
N THR A 9 6.55 -3.64 -2.23
CA THR A 9 6.62 -2.44 -1.40
C THR A 9 6.67 -1.19 -2.27
N LEU A 10 5.85 -0.20 -1.93
CA LEU A 10 5.93 1.18 -2.39
C LEU A 10 6.45 2.06 -1.25
N VAL A 11 7.31 3.02 -1.57
CA VAL A 11 7.85 3.97 -0.60
C VAL A 11 7.35 5.36 -0.95
N VAL A 12 6.66 6.02 -0.01
CA VAL A 12 6.10 7.35 -0.23
C VAL A 12 6.90 8.38 0.55
N ASN A 13 7.48 9.35 -0.17
CA ASN A 13 8.35 10.39 0.37
C ASN A 13 7.56 11.70 0.58
N MET A 14 6.49 11.66 1.39
CA MET A 14 5.68 12.86 1.66
C MET A 14 5.28 12.99 3.14
N PRO A 15 5.17 14.22 3.66
CA PRO A 15 4.65 14.48 5.00
C PRO A 15 3.11 14.41 4.98
N ILE A 16 2.56 13.20 5.14
CA ILE A 16 1.12 12.94 5.19
C ILE A 16 0.77 12.14 6.44
N THR A 17 -0.40 12.38 7.03
CA THR A 17 -0.84 11.61 8.20
C THR A 17 -1.34 10.22 7.79
N LYS A 18 -1.35 9.27 8.73
CA LYS A 18 -1.86 7.91 8.50
C LYS A 18 -3.27 7.89 7.90
N ILE A 19 -4.18 8.70 8.46
CA ILE A 19 -5.59 8.67 8.05
C ILE A 19 -5.75 9.24 6.65
N ASP A 20 -5.08 10.36 6.36
CA ASP A 20 -5.10 10.96 5.01
C ASP A 20 -4.47 10.00 3.99
N ALA A 21 -3.42 9.28 4.39
CA ALA A 21 -2.78 8.30 3.52
C ALA A 21 -3.72 7.13 3.18
N LEU A 22 -4.41 6.58 4.18
CA LEU A 22 -5.38 5.51 3.98
C LEU A 22 -6.55 5.95 3.11
N ASP A 23 -7.08 7.14 3.34
CA ASP A 23 -8.21 7.68 2.59
C ASP A 23 -7.84 7.88 1.12
N ALA A 24 -6.66 8.46 0.85
CA ALA A 24 -6.16 8.62 -0.51
C ALA A 24 -5.86 7.30 -1.21
N ILE A 25 -5.32 6.29 -0.51
CA ILE A 25 -5.08 4.95 -1.09
C ILE A 25 -6.40 4.25 -1.38
N ALA A 26 -7.39 4.34 -0.49
CA ALA A 26 -8.72 3.79 -0.69
C ALA A 26 -9.42 4.42 -1.89
N PHE A 27 -9.34 5.76 -1.99
CA PHE A 27 -9.85 6.51 -3.12
C PHE A 27 -9.11 6.16 -4.42
N ALA A 28 -7.78 6.02 -4.39
CA ALA A 28 -6.98 5.60 -5.53
C ALA A 28 -7.30 4.17 -6.01
N ALA A 29 -7.58 3.28 -5.07
CA ALA A 29 -7.88 1.88 -5.32
C ALA A 29 -9.35 1.63 -5.69
N ASP A 30 -10.24 2.63 -5.51
CA ASP A 30 -11.69 2.46 -5.52
C ASP A 30 -12.14 1.30 -4.61
N GLY A 31 -11.49 1.21 -3.45
CA GLY A 31 -11.50 0.04 -2.58
C GLY A 31 -11.83 0.38 -1.12
N GLY A 32 -12.35 -0.60 -0.39
CA GLY A 32 -12.67 -0.45 1.02
C GLY A 32 -11.42 -0.49 1.91
N VAL A 33 -11.43 0.32 2.97
CA VAL A 33 -10.47 0.21 4.08
C VAL A 33 -11.07 -0.68 5.17
N ASP A 34 -10.38 -1.76 5.48
CA ASP A 34 -10.63 -2.55 6.67
C ASP A 34 -9.65 -2.15 7.78
N ASP A 35 -10.09 -2.28 9.03
CA ASP A 35 -9.22 -2.19 10.21
C ASP A 35 -8.47 -0.85 10.33
N ALA A 36 -9.05 0.26 9.81
CA ALA A 36 -8.46 1.60 9.81
C ALA A 36 -7.99 2.07 11.20
N GLY A 37 -8.68 1.66 12.26
CA GLY A 37 -8.37 1.97 13.66
C GLY A 37 -7.31 1.08 14.30
N THR A 38 -6.81 0.06 13.61
CA THR A 38 -5.83 -0.90 14.15
C THR A 38 -4.39 -0.52 13.81
N ALA A 39 -3.43 -1.25 14.37
CA ALA A 39 -2.02 -1.09 14.06
C ALA A 39 -1.67 -1.43 12.60
N ARG A 40 -2.50 -2.21 11.90
CA ARG A 40 -2.28 -2.66 10.51
C ARG A 40 -3.56 -2.48 9.69
N PRO A 41 -3.84 -1.23 9.28
CA PRO A 41 -4.97 -0.98 8.39
C PRO A 41 -4.70 -1.61 7.02
N ARG A 42 -5.74 -2.18 6.40
CA ARG A 42 -5.64 -2.83 5.09
C ARG A 42 -6.62 -2.20 4.12
N VAL A 43 -6.17 -1.91 2.92
CA VAL A 43 -6.96 -1.34 1.83
C VAL A 43 -7.08 -2.37 0.73
N TRP A 44 -8.30 -2.73 0.35
CA TRP A 44 -8.52 -3.69 -0.72
C TRP A 44 -8.23 -3.06 -2.09
N LEU A 45 -7.38 -3.71 -2.89
CA LEU A 45 -7.06 -3.26 -4.26
C LEU A 45 -7.80 -4.11 -5.30
N ALA A 46 -7.97 -5.39 -5.02
CA ALA A 46 -8.68 -6.36 -5.85
C ALA A 46 -9.08 -7.58 -5.00
N PRO A 47 -9.95 -8.49 -5.50
CA PRO A 47 -10.07 -9.80 -4.90
C PRO A 47 -8.67 -10.42 -4.79
N HIS A 48 -8.32 -10.96 -3.62
CA HIS A 48 -7.01 -11.58 -3.37
C HIS A 48 -5.81 -10.61 -3.35
N ALA A 49 -6.03 -9.29 -3.34
CA ALA A 49 -4.94 -8.31 -3.22
C ALA A 49 -5.31 -7.12 -2.33
N TRP A 50 -4.43 -6.78 -1.39
CA TRP A 50 -4.63 -5.68 -0.45
C TRP A 50 -3.31 -4.93 -0.22
N ALA A 51 -3.43 -3.64 0.11
CA ALA A 51 -2.33 -2.80 0.55
C ALA A 51 -2.40 -2.62 2.07
N GLU A 52 -1.32 -2.91 2.78
CA GLU A 52 -1.13 -2.54 4.17
C GLU A 52 -0.21 -1.33 4.25
N VAL A 53 -0.58 -0.36 5.08
CA VAL A 53 0.24 0.83 5.30
C VAL A 53 0.99 0.66 6.62
N GLU A 54 2.31 0.55 6.54
CA GLU A 54 3.15 0.55 7.73
C GLU A 54 3.38 2.00 8.17
N ILE A 55 2.89 2.31 9.36
CA ILE A 55 2.92 3.67 9.89
C ILE A 55 4.25 3.86 10.60
N PRO A 56 5.10 4.80 10.17
CA PRO A 56 6.29 5.15 10.92
C PRO A 56 5.85 5.63 12.32
N LYS A 57 6.60 5.25 13.35
CA LYS A 57 6.34 5.71 14.71
C LYS A 57 6.34 7.24 14.72
N PHE A 58 5.39 7.84 15.45
CA PHE A 58 5.29 9.30 15.65
C PHE A 58 6.64 9.88 16.12
N ALA A 59 7.43 10.40 15.17
CA ALA A 59 8.69 11.15 15.29
C ALA A 59 9.58 10.95 14.06
N ASP A 60 9.39 9.88 13.26
CA ASP A 60 10.19 9.67 12.06
C ASP A 60 9.66 10.52 10.90
N PRO A 61 10.48 11.43 10.32
CA PRO A 61 10.11 12.12 9.09
C PRO A 61 9.97 11.13 7.93
N PRO A 62 9.29 11.51 6.83
CA PRO A 62 9.13 10.65 5.66
C PRO A 62 10.44 9.99 5.22
N PRO A 63 10.40 8.75 4.69
CA PRO A 63 9.24 8.10 4.08
C PRO A 63 8.42 7.12 4.95
N PHE A 64 7.18 6.88 4.52
CA PHE A 64 6.41 5.70 4.95
C PHE A 64 6.33 4.66 3.83
N VAL A 65 5.98 3.43 4.21
CA VAL A 65 5.95 2.26 3.33
C VAL A 65 4.53 1.72 3.19
N ILE A 66 4.20 1.32 1.98
CA ILE A 66 2.94 0.64 1.64
C ILE A 66 3.33 -0.73 1.09
N ASP A 67 2.89 -1.79 1.75
CA ASP A 67 3.12 -3.16 1.31
C ASP A 67 1.87 -3.71 0.65
N ILE A 68 2.01 -4.10 -0.62
CA ILE A 68 0.95 -4.69 -1.42
C ILE A 68 1.12 -6.21 -1.38
N TYR A 69 0.12 -6.89 -0.85
CA TYR A 69 0.08 -8.33 -0.73
C TYR A 69 -0.86 -8.97 -1.75
N SER A 70 -0.52 -10.18 -2.15
CA SER A 70 -1.36 -11.08 -2.96
C SER A 70 -1.18 -12.51 -2.48
N ASP A 71 -2.28 -13.22 -2.25
CA ASP A 71 -2.30 -14.64 -1.88
C ASP A 71 -2.41 -15.59 -3.10
N VAL A 72 -2.53 -15.03 -4.32
CA VAL A 72 -2.67 -15.78 -5.58
C VAL A 72 -1.38 -15.78 -6.41
N SER A 73 -0.75 -14.62 -6.59
CA SER A 73 0.45 -14.50 -7.43
C SER A 73 1.19 -13.18 -7.23
N GLY A 74 2.52 -13.22 -7.31
CA GLY A 74 3.36 -12.03 -7.30
C GLY A 74 3.16 -11.14 -8.53
N ALA A 75 2.73 -11.69 -9.67
CA ALA A 75 2.38 -10.89 -10.83
C ALA A 75 1.17 -9.98 -10.55
N ILE A 76 0.20 -10.46 -9.75
CA ILE A 76 -0.96 -9.67 -9.32
C ILE A 76 -0.51 -8.59 -8.35
N ALA A 77 0.31 -8.91 -7.35
CA ALA A 77 0.85 -7.90 -6.42
C ALA A 77 1.60 -6.80 -7.18
N TRP A 78 2.43 -7.16 -8.16
CA TRP A 78 3.14 -6.20 -9.01
C TRP A 78 2.23 -5.35 -9.88
N ALA A 79 1.22 -5.96 -10.51
CA ALA A 79 0.25 -5.23 -11.32
C ALA A 79 -0.54 -4.22 -10.48
N GLN A 80 -0.99 -4.62 -9.29
CA GLN A 80 -1.71 -3.73 -8.37
C GLN A 80 -0.81 -2.65 -7.79
N ALA A 81 0.44 -2.98 -7.43
CA ALA A 81 1.39 -1.98 -6.96
C ALA A 81 1.71 -0.92 -8.02
N ARG A 82 1.85 -1.31 -9.29
CA ARG A 82 2.00 -0.34 -10.40
C ARG A 82 0.76 0.50 -10.61
N ARG A 83 -0.43 -0.11 -10.56
CA ARG A 83 -1.69 0.62 -10.67
C ARG A 83 -1.86 1.64 -9.55
N LEU A 84 -1.52 1.25 -8.32
CA LEU A 84 -1.57 2.13 -7.15
C LEU A 84 -0.52 3.25 -7.28
N HIS A 85 0.71 2.92 -7.67
CA HIS A 85 1.76 3.90 -7.95
C HIS A 85 1.29 4.97 -8.95
N ASP A 86 0.78 4.56 -10.12
CA ASP A 86 0.32 5.48 -11.16
C ASP A 86 -0.87 6.35 -10.69
N ALA A 87 -1.75 5.80 -9.85
CA ALA A 87 -2.86 6.53 -9.27
C ALA A 87 -2.36 7.57 -8.24
N LEU A 88 -1.42 7.20 -7.38
CA LEU A 88 -0.81 8.10 -6.38
C LEU A 88 -0.01 9.22 -7.06
N GLU A 89 0.75 8.92 -8.11
CA GLU A 89 1.45 9.95 -8.90
C GLU A 89 0.46 10.96 -9.52
N ARG A 90 -0.72 10.52 -9.97
CA ARG A 90 -1.78 11.42 -10.46
C ARG A 90 -2.37 12.32 -9.38
N PHE A 91 -2.35 11.88 -8.11
CA PHE A 91 -2.67 12.74 -6.96
C PHE A 91 -1.54 13.71 -6.61
N GLY A 92 -0.42 13.68 -7.33
CA GLY A 92 0.75 14.51 -7.06
C GLY A 92 1.64 13.97 -5.96
N TRP A 93 1.49 12.68 -5.61
CA TRP A 93 2.32 12.07 -4.58
C TRP A 93 3.71 11.73 -5.09
N ASN A 94 4.72 11.93 -4.23
CA ASN A 94 6.08 11.47 -4.50
C ASN A 94 6.27 10.02 -4.05
N VAL A 95 6.02 9.08 -4.94
CA VAL A 95 6.11 7.64 -4.68
C VAL A 95 7.31 7.06 -5.44
N SER A 96 8.11 6.24 -4.76
CA SER A 96 9.19 5.48 -5.40
C SER A 96 8.60 4.28 -6.16
N PRO A 97 9.24 3.85 -7.28
CA PRO A 97 8.74 2.74 -8.07
C PRO A 97 8.63 1.46 -7.22
N PRO A 98 7.63 0.60 -7.50
CA PRO A 98 7.43 -0.65 -6.77
C PRO A 98 8.69 -1.51 -6.80
N ARG A 99 9.04 -2.05 -5.63
CA ARG A 99 10.14 -3.01 -5.45
C ARG A 99 9.60 -4.28 -4.81
N ALA A 100 10.27 -5.41 -5.05
CA ALA A 100 9.95 -6.64 -4.34
C ALA A 100 10.02 -6.39 -2.82
N GLY A 101 8.95 -6.74 -2.10
CA GLY A 101 8.90 -6.59 -0.66
C GLY A 101 9.80 -7.60 0.03
N VAL A 102 10.30 -7.25 1.21
CA VAL A 102 11.03 -8.19 2.07
C VAL A 102 9.97 -9.02 2.81
N GLN A 103 9.95 -10.33 2.58
CA GLN A 103 9.02 -11.27 3.20
C GLN A 103 9.52 -11.70 4.59
#